data_AF-A0A7X6CRI0-F1
#
_entry.id   AF-A0A7X6CRI0-F1
#
_cell.length_a   1.000
_cell.length_b   1.000
_cell.length_c   1.000
_cell.angle_alpha   90.00
_cell.angle_beta   90.00
_cell.angle_gamma   90.00
#
_symmetry.space_group_name_H-M   'P 1'
#
loop_
_entity.id
_entity.type
_entity.pdbx_description
1 polymer ?
#
loop_
_entity_poly.entity_id
_entity_poly.type
_entity_poly.pdbx_seq_one_letter_code
_entity_poly.pdbx_strand_id
1 'polypeptide(L)' 'MNEQHIEIKAWKTKKIDSTKAKEICQKETVIGVITTGGITQPAKDIFDKADIAWVEKFPESKLLNDEDRE' A
#
# COMPACT_ATOMS: atom_id res chain seq x y z
N MET A 1 -22.61 2.64 0.76
CA MET A 1 -21.37 3.38 0.47
C MET A 1 -20.23 2.49 0.91
N ASN A 2 -19.26 2.22 0.04
CA ASN A 2 -18.09 1.45 0.45
C ASN A 2 -17.22 2.34 1.36
N GLU A 3 -16.79 1.81 2.49
CA GLU A 3 -15.99 2.55 3.46
C GLU A 3 -14.56 2.76 2.94
N GLN A 4 -14.06 3.98 3.13
CA GLN A 4 -12.68 4.31 2.81
C GLN A 4 -11.74 3.52 3.71
N HIS A 5 -10.67 2.95 3.15
CA HIS A 5 -9.73 2.14 3.90
C HIS A 5 -8.29 2.28 3.40
N ILE A 6 -7.35 1.80 4.23
CA ILE A 6 -5.93 1.70 3.90
C ILE A 6 -5.62 0.25 3.53
N GLU A 7 -4.96 0.03 2.40
CA GLU A 7 -4.45 -1.28 2.03
C GLU A 7 -3.03 -1.51 2.51
N ILE A 8 -2.81 -2.62 3.22
CA ILE A 8 -1.49 -3.05 3.65
C ILE A 8 -1.02 -4.22 2.78
N LYS A 9 0.17 -4.11 2.20
CA LYS A 9 0.83 -5.15 1.41
C LYS A 9 2.18 -5.52 2.03
N ALA A 10 2.24 -6.60 2.81
CA ALA A 10 3.48 -7.08 3.43
C ALA A 10 4.42 -7.82 2.46
N TRP A 11 4.62 -7.31 1.24
CA TRP A 11 5.46 -7.96 0.24
C TRP A 11 6.93 -7.57 0.40
N LYS A 12 7.73 -8.42 1.06
CA LYS A 12 9.17 -8.13 1.31
C LYS A 12 10.00 -7.90 0.04
N THR A 13 9.74 -8.66 -1.03
CA THR A 13 10.57 -8.65 -2.25
C THR A 13 9.87 -8.07 -3.46
N LYS A 14 8.54 -7.90 -3.41
CA LYS A 14 7.77 -7.36 -4.54
C LYS A 14 7.64 -5.85 -4.40
N LYS A 15 7.59 -5.19 -5.54
CA LYS A 15 7.27 -3.77 -5.62
C LYS A 15 5.86 -3.59 -6.15
N ILE A 16 5.17 -2.58 -5.66
CA ILE A 16 3.95 -2.11 -6.30
C ILE A 16 4.36 -1.38 -7.57
N ASP A 17 3.95 -1.93 -8.71
CA ASP A 17 4.15 -1.33 -10.01
C ASP A 17 2.92 -0.54 -10.47
N SER A 18 3.02 0.11 -11.62
CA SER A 18 1.95 0.93 -12.18
C SER A 18 0.67 0.15 -12.48
N THR A 19 0.76 -1.15 -12.78
CA THR A 19 -0.42 -1.98 -13.05
C THR A 19 -1.16 -2.19 -11.75
N LYS A 20 -0.44 -2.56 -10.68
CA LYS A 20 -1.03 -2.74 -9.36
C LYS A 20 -1.57 -1.43 -8.77
N ALA A 21 -0.88 -0.31 -8.99
CA ALA A 21 -1.35 1.00 -8.56
C ALA A 21 -2.70 1.35 -9.23
N LYS A 22 -2.83 1.11 -10.55
CA LYS A 22 -4.11 1.32 -11.26
C LYS A 22 -5.23 0.45 -10.71
N GLU A 23 -4.96 -0.83 -10.45
CA GLU A 23 -5.95 -1.72 -9.83
C GLU A 23 -6.41 -1.24 -8.45
N ILE A 24 -5.50 -0.66 -7.66
CA ILE A 24 -5.83 -0.09 -6.35
C ILE A 24 -6.71 1.16 -6.52
N CYS A 25 -6.34 2.09 -7.41
CA CYS A 25 -7.13 3.29 -7.66
C CYS A 25 -8.54 2.98 -8.21
N GLN A 26 -8.66 1.94 -9.05
CA GLN A 26 -9.95 1.50 -9.61
C GLN A 26 -10.97 1.04 -8.56
N LYS A 27 -10.54 0.76 -7.33
CA LYS A 27 -11.45 0.40 -6.24
C LYS A 27 -12.24 1.58 -5.72
N GLU A 28 -11.76 2.82 -5.93
CA GLU A 28 -12.35 4.09 -5.48
C GLU A 28 -12.55 4.23 -3.95
N THR A 29 -12.16 3.22 -3.18
CA THR A 29 -12.32 3.15 -1.72
C THR A 29 -11.01 3.20 -0.96
N VAL A 30 -9.88 3.08 -1.67
CA VAL A 30 -8.56 3.05 -1.03
C VAL A 30 -8.05 4.48 -0.92
N ILE A 31 -7.82 4.94 0.31
CA ILE A 31 -7.28 6.28 0.60
C ILE A 31 -5.80 6.24 0.97
N GLY A 32 -5.25 5.04 1.20
CA GLY A 32 -3.85 4.88 1.53
C GLY A 32 -3.31 3.49 1.23
N VAL A 33 -2.01 3.40 0.97
CA VAL A 33 -1.29 2.15 0.73
C VAL A 33 -0.02 2.10 1.58
N ILE A 34 0.13 1.02 2.35
CA ILE A 34 1.34 0.74 3.12
C ILE A 34 1.96 -0.54 2.59
N THR A 35 3.26 -0.53 2.28
CA THR A 35 3.98 -1.74 1.87
C THR A 35 5.32 -1.88 2.57
N THR A 36 5.67 -3.12 2.94
CA THR A 36 7.04 -3.46 3.43
C THR A 36 8.04 -3.53 2.29
N GLY A 37 7.56 -3.74 1.07
CA GLY A 37 8.35 -3.73 -0.15
C GLY A 37 8.57 -2.30 -0.68
N GLY A 38 8.89 -2.21 -1.96
CA GLY A 38 9.03 -0.92 -2.64
C GLY A 38 7.77 -0.49 -3.40
N ILE A 39 7.74 0.76 -3.81
CA ILE A 39 6.79 1.28 -4.80
C ILE A 39 7.62 1.88 -5.93
N THR A 40 7.34 1.51 -7.18
CA THR A 40 8.07 2.08 -8.32
C THR A 40 7.67 3.55 -8.53
N GLN A 41 8.55 4.37 -9.12
CA GLN A 41 8.22 5.77 -9.38
C GLN A 41 6.92 5.94 -10.19
N PRO A 42 6.68 5.18 -11.27
CA PRO A 42 5.40 5.28 -12.00
C PRO A 42 4.17 4.94 -11.15
N ALA A 43 4.30 4.07 -10.14
CA ALA A 43 3.21 3.76 -9.22
C ALA A 43 2.94 4.90 -8.24
N LYS A 44 3.99 5.56 -7.73
CA LYS A 44 3.86 6.75 -6.87
C LYS A 44 3.12 7.88 -7.61
N ASP A 45 3.51 8.15 -8.85
CA ASP A 45 2.87 9.19 -9.67
C ASP A 45 1.37 8.91 -9.89
N ILE A 46 0.96 7.64 -9.90
CA ILE A 46 -0.45 7.24 -10.02
C ILE A 46 -1.18 7.47 -8.70
N PHE A 47 -0.57 7.12 -7.56
CA PHE A 47 -1.15 7.38 -6.24
C PHE A 47 -1.29 8.88 -5.97
N ASP A 48 -0.28 9.67 -6.28
CA ASP A 48 -0.30 11.13 -6.09
C ASP A 48 -1.41 11.79 -6.94
N LYS A 49 -1.62 11.33 -8.19
CA LYS A 49 -2.71 11.81 -9.05
C LYS A 49 -4.10 11.40 -8.56
N ALA A 50 -4.19 10.29 -7.83
CA ALA A 50 -5.43 9.77 -7.29
C ALA A 50 -5.72 10.24 -5.86
N ASP A 51 -4.87 11.12 -5.30
CA ASP A 51 -4.93 11.59 -3.90
C ASP A 51 -4.88 10.43 -2.88
N ILE A 52 -4.08 9.40 -3.18
CA ILE A 52 -3.87 8.23 -2.32
C ILE A 52 -2.53 8.38 -1.61
N ALA A 53 -2.55 8.39 -0.27
CA ALA A 53 -1.33 8.41 0.52
C ALA A 53 -0.56 7.08 0.36
N TRP A 54 0.77 7.13 0.33
CA TRP A 54 1.57 5.92 0.20
C TRP A 54 2.79 5.92 1.13
N VAL A 55 3.11 4.73 1.65
CA VAL A 55 4.32 4.46 2.42
C VAL A 55 4.97 3.19 1.89
N GLU A 56 6.25 3.28 1.54
CA GLU A 56 7.07 2.14 1.13
C GLU A 56 8.13 1.81 2.17
N LYS A 57 8.69 0.60 2.09
CA LYS A 57 9.72 0.08 3.02
C LYS A 57 9.28 0.18 4.48
N PHE A 58 7.97 0.05 4.73
CA PHE A 58 7.45 0.09 6.08
C PHE A 58 8.03 -1.09 6.89
N PRO A 59 8.49 -0.88 8.13
CA PRO A 59 9.09 -1.95 8.92
C PRO A 59 8.08 -3.07 9.16
N GLU A 60 8.42 -4.29 8.77
CA GLU A 60 7.53 -5.46 8.95
C GLU A 60 7.21 -5.71 10.42
N SER A 61 8.16 -5.45 11.32
CA SER A 61 7.98 -5.54 12.77
C SER A 61 6.88 -4.61 13.31
N LYS A 62 6.42 -3.63 12.53
CA LYS A 62 5.33 -2.74 12.89
C LYS A 62 3.98 -3.15 12.27
N LEU A 63 3.95 -4.19 11.42
CA LEU A 63 2.71 -4.70 10.81
C LEU A 63 2.17 -5.95 11.52
N LEU A 64 3.05 -6.73 12.14
CA LEU A 64 2.68 -7.87 12.95
C LEU A 64 2.52 -7.39 14.39
N ASN A 65 1.38 -7.66 15.01
CA ASN A 65 1.21 -7.45 16.44
C ASN A 65 2.16 -8.39 17.18
N ASP A 66 2.93 -7.86 18.14
CA ASP A 66 3.79 -8.65 19.02
C ASP A 66 2.99 -9.56 20.00
N GLU A 67 1.64 -9.43 20.01
CA GLU A 67 0.75 -10.21 20.87
C GLU A 67 0.59 -11.70 20.46
N ASP A 68 1.11 -12.10 19.30
CA ASP A 68 1.13 -13.51 18.86
C ASP A 68 2.43 -14.25 19.26
N ARG A 69 3.20 -13.70 20.21
CA ARG A 69 4.41 -14.32 20.79
C ARG A 69 4.29 -14.54 22.29
N GLU A 70 3.32 -15.34 22.73
CA GLU A 70 3.32 -16.01 24.05
C GLU A 70 3.16 -17.53 23.89
#